data_AF-A0AAW1N6I2-F1
#
_entry.id   AF-A0AAW1N6I2-F1
#
_cell.length_a   1.000
_cell.length_b   1.000
_cell.length_c   1.000
_cell.angle_alpha   90.00
_cell.angle_beta   90.00
_cell.angle_gamma   90.00
#
_symmetry.space_group_name_H-M   'P 1'
#
loop_
_entity.id
_entity.type
_entity.pdbx_description
1 polymer ?
#
loop_
_entity_poly.entity_id
_entity_poly.type
_entity_poly.pdbx_seq_one_letter_code
_entity_poly.pdbx_strand_id
1 'polypeptide(L)'
;MDSKLYYDIRETQLPIIYRPEYNVHFLGLEKLHPFDAGKWEKLHPFDAGKWGRIFQFLKNAGIVSDRTVTIPNLATKGDLLVVHTKKYLKSLKCSLRVAYIAEVPPICIVPNYFVQLGYLQPMRYQTGGSILAGKLALERGWAINIGGGFHHCSSDKGGGFCAYADITLLIKFLFNNFPQKVKNVIILDLDAHQVRFPS
;
A
#
# COMPACT_ATOMS: atom_id res chain seq x y z
N MET A 1 -19.80 -4.90 -7.71
CA MET A 1 -19.30 -3.58 -7.23
C MET A 1 -18.46 -3.02 -8.36
N ASP A 2 -18.80 -1.84 -8.87
CA ASP A 2 -17.98 -1.14 -9.87
C ASP A 2 -16.74 -0.57 -9.20
N SER A 3 -15.72 -1.40 -9.05
CA SER A 3 -14.42 -0.96 -8.58
C SER A 3 -13.73 -0.13 -9.66
N LYS A 4 -13.17 1.02 -9.27
CA LYS A 4 -12.38 1.88 -10.17
C LYS A 4 -10.88 1.54 -10.13
N LEU A 5 -10.51 0.40 -9.53
CA LEU A 5 -9.11 0.00 -9.39
C LEU A 5 -8.50 -0.57 -10.66
N TYR A 6 -9.35 -1.02 -11.59
CA TYR A 6 -8.94 -1.39 -12.94
C TYR A 6 -9.30 -0.31 -13.94
N TYR A 7 -8.34 -0.01 -14.80
CA TYR A 7 -8.48 0.84 -15.97
C TYR A 7 -7.35 0.50 -16.94
N ASP A 8 -7.47 0.98 -18.19
CA ASP A 8 -6.45 0.77 -19.21
C ASP A 8 -5.44 1.92 -19.21
N ILE A 9 -4.16 1.57 -19.34
CA ILE A 9 -3.06 2.53 -19.43
C ILE A 9 -2.63 2.68 -20.88
N ARG A 10 -2.03 3.84 -21.22
CA ARG A 10 -1.48 4.09 -22.56
C ARG A 10 -0.36 3.10 -22.86
N GLU A 11 -0.13 2.78 -24.13
CA GLU A 11 1.00 1.93 -24.53
C GLU A 11 2.37 2.49 -24.13
N THR A 12 2.49 3.81 -24.03
CA THR A 12 3.70 4.50 -23.60
C THR A 12 3.92 4.48 -22.08
N GLN A 13 2.95 4.02 -21.30
CA GLN A 13 3.10 3.86 -19.85
C GLN A 13 3.70 2.49 -19.51
N LEU A 14 4.65 2.49 -18.60
CA LEU A 14 5.28 1.29 -18.08
C LEU A 14 4.39 0.68 -17.01
N PRO A 15 4.38 -0.66 -16.83
CA PRO A 15 3.67 -1.31 -15.74
C PRO A 15 4.44 -1.15 -14.40
N ILE A 16 4.90 0.07 -14.12
CA ILE A 16 5.52 0.49 -12.86
C ILE A 16 4.55 1.48 -12.20
N ILE A 17 3.99 1.07 -11.07
CA ILE A 17 2.92 1.76 -10.37
C ILE A 17 3.52 2.55 -9.22
N TYR A 18 3.25 3.85 -9.22
CA TYR A 18 3.65 4.75 -8.15
C TYR A 18 2.76 6.00 -8.13
N ARG A 19 2.60 6.57 -6.93
CA ARG A 19 1.93 7.85 -6.71
C ARG A 19 2.75 8.65 -5.68
N PRO A 20 2.96 9.97 -5.86
CA PRO A 20 3.65 10.81 -4.88
C PRO A 20 3.09 10.69 -3.46
N GLU A 21 1.78 10.51 -3.34
CA GLU A 21 1.03 10.32 -2.10
C GLU A 21 1.23 8.94 -1.44
N TYR A 22 2.17 8.11 -1.91
CA TYR A 22 2.56 6.88 -1.21
C TYR A 22 3.30 7.16 0.09
N ASN A 23 4.04 8.26 0.14
CA ASN A 23 4.81 8.62 1.32
C ASN A 23 3.86 8.99 2.48
N VAL A 24 4.26 8.60 3.69
CA VAL A 24 3.52 8.89 4.91
C VAL A 24 4.00 10.23 5.47
N HIS A 25 3.08 11.18 5.60
CA HIS A 25 3.37 12.53 6.09
C HIS A 25 2.24 12.99 7.02
N PHE A 26 2.55 13.67 8.13
CA PHE A 26 1.55 14.18 9.08
C PHE A 26 1.40 15.71 8.99
N LEU A 27 1.49 16.26 7.76
CA LEU A 27 1.31 17.68 7.45
C LEU A 27 2.14 18.62 8.33
N GLY A 28 3.39 18.26 8.65
CA GLY A 28 4.30 19.06 9.45
C GLY A 28 4.25 18.81 10.96
N LEU A 29 3.30 18.01 11.46
CA LEU A 29 3.31 17.53 12.86
C LEU A 29 4.57 16.72 13.15
N GLU A 30 5.14 16.09 12.13
CA GLU A 30 6.42 15.41 12.17
C GLU A 30 7.63 16.31 12.48
N LYS A 31 7.48 17.65 12.49
CA LYS A 31 8.57 18.59 12.85
C LYS A 31 8.44 19.13 14.27
N LEU A 32 7.41 18.74 15.02
CA LEU A 32 7.26 19.12 16.42
C LEU A 32 8.23 18.29 17.27
N HIS A 33 8.82 18.90 18.30
CA HIS A 33 9.92 18.33 19.10
C HIS A 33 9.68 16.91 19.72
N PRO A 34 8.44 16.45 19.99
CA PRO A 34 8.15 15.05 20.36
C PRO A 34 8.01 14.06 19.18
N PHE A 35 7.89 14.58 17.95
CA PHE A 35 7.55 13.86 16.72
C PHE A 35 8.59 13.98 15.60
N ASP A 36 9.74 14.61 15.89
CA ASP A 36 10.80 14.93 14.93
C ASP A 36 11.14 13.74 14.01
N ALA A 37 10.49 13.68 12.84
CA ALA A 37 10.60 12.55 11.92
C ALA A 37 12.02 12.44 11.38
N GLY A 38 12.80 13.53 11.34
CA GLY A 38 14.21 13.45 10.96
C GLY A 38 15.07 12.67 11.97
N LYS A 39 14.68 12.64 13.25
CA LYS A 39 15.31 11.79 14.29
C LYS A 39 14.71 10.39 14.33
N TRP A 40 13.40 10.25 14.12
CA TRP A 40 12.73 8.95 14.12
C TRP A 40 12.98 8.13 12.85
N GLU A 41 13.09 8.74 11.67
CA GLU A 41 13.47 8.07 10.40
C GLU A 41 14.90 7.48 10.47
N LYS A 42 15.74 7.98 11.38
CA LYS A 42 17.08 7.43 11.67
C LYS A 42 17.08 6.31 12.73
N LEU A 43 16.03 6.18 13.53
CA LEU A 43 15.98 5.24 14.68
C LEU A 43 14.94 4.14 14.50
N HIS A 44 13.93 4.34 13.64
CA HIS A 44 12.85 3.41 13.40
C HIS A 44 13.04 2.71 12.05
N PRO A 45 12.79 1.38 11.95
CA PRO A 45 12.85 0.66 10.68
C PRO A 45 11.80 1.12 9.66
N PHE A 46 10.80 1.89 10.09
CA PHE A 46 9.79 2.45 9.20
C PHE A 46 10.28 3.72 8.51
N ASP A 47 10.62 3.56 7.24
CA ASP A 47 11.04 4.65 6.40
C ASP A 47 9.88 5.18 5.56
N ALA A 48 9.23 6.24 6.07
CA ALA A 48 8.03 6.86 5.52
C ALA A 48 8.23 7.51 4.13
N GLY A 49 9.48 7.77 3.73
CA GLY A 49 9.85 8.41 2.47
C GLY A 49 10.48 7.46 1.44
N LYS A 50 10.60 6.16 1.76
CA LYS A 50 11.34 5.19 0.92
C LYS A 50 10.83 5.09 -0.50
N TRP A 51 9.51 5.13 -0.69
CA TRP A 51 8.90 4.97 -2.01
C TRP A 51 9.24 6.13 -2.93
N GLY A 52 9.21 7.36 -2.42
CA GLY A 52 9.68 8.54 -3.15
C GLY A 52 11.15 8.46 -3.51
N ARG A 53 12.02 7.98 -2.61
CA ARG A 53 13.46 7.80 -2.92
C ARG A 53 13.70 6.72 -3.96
N ILE A 54 12.99 5.59 -3.90
CA ILE A 54 13.04 4.54 -4.93
C ILE A 54 12.59 5.11 -6.28
N PHE A 55 11.46 5.83 -6.32
CA PHE A 55 10.99 6.45 -7.56
C PHE A 55 12.01 7.45 -8.12
N GLN A 56 12.59 8.30 -7.27
CA GLN A 56 13.60 9.26 -7.70
C GLN A 56 14.87 8.57 -8.21
N PHE A 57 15.28 7.47 -7.58
CA PHE A 57 16.39 6.65 -8.05
C PHE A 57 16.11 6.09 -9.46
N LEU A 58 14.93 5.48 -9.67
CA LEU A 58 14.52 4.96 -10.98
C LEU A 58 14.42 6.05 -12.04
N LYS A 59 13.97 7.25 -11.65
CA LYS A 59 13.89 8.43 -12.51
C LYS A 59 15.26 8.93 -12.94
N ASN A 60 16.20 9.02 -11.99
CA ASN A 60 17.59 9.41 -12.26
C ASN A 60 18.32 8.38 -13.13
N ALA A 61 17.97 7.09 -13.01
CA ALA A 61 18.47 6.03 -13.87
C ALA A 61 17.84 6.01 -15.28
N GLY A 62 16.88 6.91 -15.57
CA GLY A 62 16.20 6.98 -16.87
C GLY A 62 15.20 5.84 -17.12
N ILE A 63 14.89 5.02 -16.12
CA ILE A 63 13.96 3.88 -16.25
C ILE A 63 12.52 4.37 -16.27
N VAL A 64 12.18 5.37 -15.45
CA VAL A 64 10.82 5.93 -15.35
C VAL A 64 10.84 7.45 -15.45
N SER A 65 9.69 8.01 -15.78
CA SER A 65 9.43 9.45 -15.77
C SER A 65 8.02 9.71 -15.26
N ASP A 66 7.70 10.95 -14.92
CA ASP A 66 6.35 11.34 -14.49
C ASP A 66 5.28 11.07 -15.58
N ARG A 67 5.70 10.94 -16.85
CA ARG A 67 4.81 10.65 -17.99
C ARG A 67 4.61 9.16 -18.23
N THR A 68 5.60 8.34 -17.87
CA THR A 68 5.61 6.89 -18.15
C THR A 68 5.16 6.06 -16.95
N VAL A 69 5.22 6.60 -15.73
CA VAL A 69 4.71 5.93 -14.54
C VAL A 69 3.19 5.76 -14.59
N THR A 70 2.69 4.67 -14.02
CA THR A 70 1.27 4.41 -13.87
C THR A 70 0.77 4.86 -12.50
N ILE A 71 -0.30 5.65 -12.48
CA ILE A 71 -0.83 6.25 -11.25
C ILE A 71 -2.04 5.45 -10.75
N PRO A 72 -1.95 4.76 -9.60
CA PRO A 72 -3.04 3.97 -9.06
C PRO A 72 -4.21 4.82 -8.55
N ASN A 73 -5.39 4.20 -8.50
CA ASN A 73 -6.57 4.74 -7.82
C ASN A 73 -6.62 4.31 -6.35
N LEU A 74 -7.33 5.09 -5.53
CA LEU A 74 -7.52 4.80 -4.11
C LEU A 74 -8.44 3.59 -3.92
N ALA A 75 -7.99 2.56 -3.19
CA ALA A 75 -8.87 1.45 -2.81
C ALA A 75 -10.01 1.95 -1.92
N THR A 76 -11.25 1.82 -2.37
CA THR A 76 -12.43 2.25 -1.61
C THR A 76 -12.71 1.31 -0.44
N LYS A 77 -13.55 1.73 0.50
CA LYS A 77 -14.03 0.82 1.55
C LYS A 77 -14.77 -0.39 0.97
N GLY A 78 -15.46 -0.23 -0.16
CA GLY A 78 -16.13 -1.32 -0.87
C GLY A 78 -15.12 -2.37 -1.36
N ASP A 79 -14.03 -1.91 -1.98
CA ASP A 79 -12.95 -2.78 -2.44
C ASP A 79 -12.32 -3.55 -1.26
N LEU A 80 -11.99 -2.85 -0.18
CA LEU A 80 -11.36 -3.46 1.00
C LEU A 80 -12.25 -4.51 1.69
N LEU A 81 -13.57 -4.38 1.60
CA LEU A 81 -14.52 -5.35 2.18
C LEU A 81 -14.51 -6.71 1.48
N VAL A 82 -13.86 -6.83 0.32
CA VAL A 82 -13.67 -8.13 -0.35
C VAL A 82 -12.80 -9.08 0.49
N VAL A 83 -11.84 -8.55 1.24
CA VAL A 83 -10.94 -9.36 2.10
C VAL A 83 -11.03 -9.01 3.58
N HIS A 84 -11.44 -7.80 3.93
CA HIS A 84 -11.48 -7.35 5.32
C HIS A 84 -12.87 -7.39 5.94
N THR A 85 -12.89 -7.69 7.23
CA THR A 85 -14.13 -7.61 8.01
C THR A 85 -14.57 -6.15 8.22
N LYS A 86 -15.89 -5.91 8.24
CA LYS A 86 -16.45 -4.60 8.61
C LYS A 86 -15.96 -4.12 9.98
N LYS A 87 -15.80 -5.05 10.93
CA LYS A 87 -15.30 -4.80 12.29
C LYS A 87 -13.88 -4.26 12.26
N TYR A 88 -12.99 -4.90 11.51
CA TYR A 88 -11.60 -4.46 11.37
C TYR A 88 -11.51 -3.08 10.73
N LEU A 89 -12.17 -2.85 9.59
CA LEU A 89 -12.15 -1.54 8.93
C LEU A 89 -12.73 -0.43 9.83
N LYS A 90 -13.71 -0.75 10.70
CA LYS A 90 -14.21 0.20 11.70
C LYS A 90 -13.17 0.50 12.78
N SER A 91 -12.36 -0.48 13.18
CA SER A 91 -11.30 -0.32 14.19
C SER A 91 -10.20 0.66 13.76
N LEU A 92 -9.95 0.78 12.44
CA LEU A 92 -8.97 1.74 11.88
C LEU A 92 -9.35 3.21 12.08
N LYS A 93 -10.58 3.50 12.54
CA LYS A 93 -10.97 4.85 12.98
C LYS A 93 -10.38 5.25 14.34
N CYS A 94 -9.67 4.35 15.02
CA CYS A 94 -9.02 4.62 16.30
C CYS A 94 -7.51 4.82 16.10
N SER A 95 -6.97 5.99 16.45
CA SER A 95 -5.54 6.29 16.32
C SER A 95 -4.65 5.33 17.11
N LEU A 96 -5.09 4.87 18.29
CA LEU A 96 -4.38 3.83 19.08
C LEU A 96 -4.21 2.53 18.30
N ARG A 97 -5.27 2.11 17.58
CA ARG A 97 -5.22 0.89 16.77
C ARG A 97 -4.27 1.06 15.59
N VAL A 98 -4.29 2.22 14.95
CA VAL A 98 -3.38 2.52 13.84
C VAL A 98 -1.93 2.62 14.31
N ALA A 99 -1.66 3.25 15.45
CA ALA A 99 -0.33 3.33 16.05
C ALA A 99 0.26 1.94 16.33
N TYR A 100 -0.57 1.02 16.84
CA TYR A 100 -0.17 -0.37 17.03
C TYR A 100 0.16 -1.08 15.71
N ILE A 101 -0.70 -0.94 14.69
CA ILE A 101 -0.48 -1.56 13.37
C ILE A 101 0.77 -1.00 12.68
N ALA A 102 0.96 0.31 12.79
CA ALA A 102 2.08 1.04 12.23
C ALA A 102 3.37 0.83 13.01
N GLU A 103 3.33 0.22 14.20
CA GLU A 103 4.47 0.14 15.12
C GLU A 103 5.09 1.51 15.40
N VAL A 104 4.31 2.59 15.32
CA VAL A 104 4.74 3.96 15.61
C VAL A 104 3.91 4.49 16.77
N PRO A 105 4.35 4.28 18.03
CA PRO A 105 3.59 4.70 19.21
C PRO A 105 3.13 6.17 19.18
N PRO A 106 3.94 7.16 18.73
CA PRO A 106 3.50 8.56 18.66
C PRO A 106 2.21 8.80 17.84
N ILE A 107 1.86 7.95 16.88
CA ILE A 107 0.59 8.08 16.13
C ILE A 107 -0.63 8.09 17.06
N CYS A 108 -0.53 7.52 18.26
CA CYS A 108 -1.66 7.43 19.20
C CYS A 108 -2.19 8.79 19.65
N ILE A 109 -1.33 9.81 19.73
CA ILE A 109 -1.67 11.18 20.14
C ILE A 109 -1.90 12.12 18.94
N VAL A 110 -1.71 11.63 17.72
CA VAL A 110 -2.02 12.39 16.51
C VAL A 110 -3.55 12.42 16.31
N PRO A 111 -4.15 13.60 16.05
CA PRO A 111 -5.58 13.69 15.78
C PRO A 111 -5.99 12.74 14.65
N ASN A 112 -7.07 11.98 14.86
CA ASN A 112 -7.42 10.87 13.98
C ASN A 112 -7.55 11.27 12.50
N TYR A 113 -8.03 12.47 12.23
CA TYR A 113 -8.10 13.04 10.88
C TYR A 113 -6.74 12.98 10.15
N PHE A 114 -5.66 13.41 10.79
CA PHE A 114 -4.31 13.36 10.22
C PHE A 114 -3.78 11.93 10.09
N VAL A 115 -4.17 11.01 10.98
CA VAL A 115 -3.83 9.59 10.83
C VAL A 115 -4.53 8.96 9.62
N GLN A 116 -5.80 9.31 9.39
CA GLN A 116 -6.53 8.83 8.21
C GLN A 116 -5.90 9.34 6.91
N LEU A 117 -5.56 10.63 6.85
CA LEU A 117 -5.00 11.25 5.65
C LEU A 117 -3.52 10.94 5.44
N GLY A 118 -2.72 10.99 6.50
CA GLY A 118 -1.27 10.93 6.43
C GLY A 118 -0.71 9.51 6.40
N TYR A 119 -1.47 8.51 6.87
CA TYR A 119 -1.02 7.11 6.93
C TYR A 119 -1.95 6.16 6.19
N LEU A 120 -3.24 6.11 6.57
CA LEU A 120 -4.16 5.12 6.00
C LEU A 120 -4.51 5.39 4.53
N GLN A 121 -4.65 6.64 4.12
CA GLN A 121 -4.90 6.99 2.71
C GLN A 121 -3.72 6.61 1.79
N PRO A 122 -2.45 6.93 2.10
CA PRO A 122 -1.29 6.41 1.38
C PRO A 122 -1.32 4.89 1.23
N MET A 123 -1.62 4.16 2.30
CA MET A 123 -1.71 2.69 2.26
C MET A 123 -2.83 2.20 1.35
N ARG A 124 -3.95 2.91 1.26
CA ARG A 124 -5.04 2.58 0.33
C ARG A 124 -4.66 2.83 -1.13
N TYR A 125 -3.83 3.84 -1.43
CA TYR A 125 -3.28 4.01 -2.77
C TYR A 125 -2.28 2.90 -3.13
N GLN A 126 -1.48 2.46 -2.15
CA GLN A 126 -0.56 1.34 -2.31
C GLN A 126 -1.33 0.04 -2.58
N THR A 127 -2.40 -0.23 -1.82
CA THR A 127 -3.30 -1.36 -2.06
C THR A 127 -3.96 -1.32 -3.44
N GLY A 128 -4.47 -0.15 -3.86
CA GLY A 128 -5.01 0.04 -5.21
C GLY A 128 -3.95 -0.20 -6.29
N GLY A 129 -2.70 0.17 -6.02
CA GLY A 129 -1.57 -0.08 -6.91
C GLY A 129 -1.24 -1.56 -7.06
N SER A 130 -1.31 -2.35 -6.00
CA SER A 130 -1.09 -3.80 -6.07
C SER A 130 -2.15 -4.47 -6.95
N ILE A 131 -3.42 -4.08 -6.81
CA ILE A 131 -4.50 -4.60 -7.64
C ILE A 131 -4.28 -4.24 -9.11
N LEU A 132 -3.99 -2.97 -9.41
CA LEU A 132 -3.67 -2.53 -10.77
C LEU A 132 -2.45 -3.27 -11.35
N ALA A 133 -1.41 -3.48 -10.55
CA ALA A 133 -0.24 -4.25 -10.95
C ALA A 133 -0.60 -5.68 -11.34
N GLY A 134 -1.51 -6.34 -10.61
CA GLY A 134 -2.03 -7.65 -10.97
C GLY A 134 -2.65 -7.68 -12.37
N LYS A 135 -3.53 -6.72 -12.70
CA LYS A 135 -4.10 -6.58 -14.05
C LYS A 135 -3.02 -6.37 -15.10
N LEU A 136 -2.11 -5.43 -14.86
CA LEU A 136 -1.05 -5.09 -15.81
C LEU A 136 -0.07 -6.24 -16.02
N ALA A 137 0.21 -7.05 -15.00
CA ALA A 137 1.03 -8.24 -15.14
C ALA A 137 0.37 -9.28 -16.07
N LEU A 138 -0.96 -9.44 -16.03
CA LEU A 138 -1.67 -10.30 -16.96
C LEU A 138 -1.66 -9.77 -18.41
N GLU A 139 -1.65 -8.45 -18.58
CA GLU A 139 -1.72 -7.80 -19.89
C GLU A 139 -0.35 -7.60 -20.54
N ARG A 140 0.69 -7.33 -19.74
CA ARG A 140 2.04 -6.94 -20.17
C ARG A 140 3.10 -7.99 -19.84
N GLY A 141 2.74 -9.05 -19.11
CA GLY A 141 3.65 -10.10 -18.66
C GLY A 141 4.42 -9.79 -17.36
N TRP A 142 4.40 -8.54 -16.90
CA TRP A 142 5.02 -8.12 -15.65
C TRP A 142 4.42 -6.79 -15.14
N ALA A 143 4.55 -6.53 -13.85
CA ALA A 143 4.28 -5.24 -13.24
C ALA A 143 4.99 -5.09 -11.89
N ILE A 144 5.26 -3.84 -11.49
CA ILE A 144 5.88 -3.51 -10.19
C ILE A 144 5.03 -2.43 -9.51
N ASN A 145 4.58 -2.69 -8.29
CA ASN A 145 4.05 -1.64 -7.42
C ASN A 145 5.14 -1.21 -6.42
N ILE A 146 5.62 0.04 -6.50
CA ILE A 146 6.70 0.53 -5.64
C ILE A 146 6.32 0.44 -4.15
N GLY A 147 5.03 0.59 -3.81
CA GLY A 147 4.55 0.60 -2.43
C GLY A 147 3.82 -0.65 -1.96
N GLY A 148 3.73 -1.70 -2.77
CA GLY A 148 2.99 -2.91 -2.41
C GLY A 148 3.71 -3.79 -1.38
N GLY A 149 3.11 -4.95 -1.10
CA GLY A 149 3.75 -6.03 -0.34
C GLY A 149 3.35 -6.07 1.13
N PHE A 150 2.10 -5.77 1.46
CA PHE A 150 1.60 -5.75 2.83
C PHE A 150 1.30 -7.16 3.36
N HIS A 151 2.36 -7.95 3.54
CA HIS A 151 2.30 -9.37 3.93
C HIS A 151 1.97 -9.64 5.42
N HIS A 152 2.01 -8.63 6.30
CA HIS A 152 1.69 -8.78 7.73
C HIS A 152 0.19 -8.59 8.05
N CYS A 153 -0.66 -8.33 7.05
CA CYS A 153 -2.09 -8.06 7.26
C CYS A 153 -2.99 -9.23 6.86
N SER A 154 -3.94 -9.58 7.74
CA SER A 154 -5.00 -10.56 7.51
C SER A 154 -6.37 -9.87 7.35
N SER A 155 -7.44 -10.68 7.21
CA SER A 155 -8.81 -10.18 7.06
C SER A 155 -9.29 -9.31 8.23
N ASP A 156 -8.79 -9.54 9.45
CA ASP A 156 -9.25 -8.89 10.68
C ASP A 156 -8.14 -8.29 11.55
N LYS A 157 -6.87 -8.39 11.11
CA LYS A 157 -5.71 -7.89 11.84
C LYS A 157 -4.69 -7.25 10.89
N GLY A 158 -4.11 -6.13 11.33
CA GLY A 158 -2.90 -5.54 10.73
C GLY A 158 -1.74 -5.59 11.74
N GLY A 159 -0.54 -5.35 11.25
CA GLY A 159 0.72 -5.33 12.02
C GLY A 159 1.91 -5.10 11.09
N GLY A 160 3.11 -4.87 11.62
CA GLY A 160 4.32 -4.70 10.79
C GLY A 160 4.13 -3.69 9.66
N PHE A 161 3.58 -2.51 9.96
CA PHE A 161 3.29 -1.45 8.98
C PHE A 161 2.19 -1.76 7.95
N CYS A 162 1.56 -2.92 8.02
CA CYS A 162 0.57 -3.39 7.04
C CYS A 162 -0.85 -3.17 7.56
N ALA A 163 -1.52 -2.11 7.10
CA ALA A 163 -2.91 -1.84 7.47
C ALA A 163 -3.96 -2.58 6.63
N TYR A 164 -3.61 -2.98 5.40
CA TYR A 164 -4.52 -3.62 4.46
C TYR A 164 -3.84 -4.81 3.79
N ALA A 165 -4.57 -5.91 3.57
CA ALA A 165 -4.07 -7.14 2.98
C ALA A 165 -4.07 -7.02 1.44
N ASP A 166 -3.17 -6.21 0.90
CA ASP A 166 -3.13 -5.87 -0.53
C ASP A 166 -2.86 -7.08 -1.44
N ILE A 167 -1.97 -7.99 -1.05
CA ILE A 167 -1.66 -9.23 -1.78
C ILE A 167 -2.90 -10.10 -1.89
N THR A 168 -3.58 -10.35 -0.76
CA THR A 168 -4.81 -11.14 -0.73
C THR A 168 -5.91 -10.48 -1.57
N LEU A 169 -6.02 -9.15 -1.50
CA LEU A 169 -7.00 -8.40 -2.26
C LEU A 169 -6.73 -8.46 -3.77
N LEU A 170 -5.47 -8.29 -4.18
CA LEU A 170 -5.01 -8.48 -5.56
C LEU A 170 -5.43 -9.86 -6.06
N ILE A 171 -5.13 -10.93 -5.34
CA ILE A 171 -5.43 -12.30 -5.74
C ILE A 171 -6.94 -12.52 -5.90
N LYS A 172 -7.75 -12.04 -4.94
CA LYS A 172 -9.21 -12.11 -5.03
C LYS A 172 -9.74 -11.33 -6.24
N PHE A 173 -9.18 -10.16 -6.52
CA PHE A 173 -9.53 -9.38 -7.71
C PHE A 173 -9.16 -10.10 -9.01
N LEU A 174 -8.01 -10.78 -9.07
CA LEU A 174 -7.62 -11.58 -10.23
C LEU A 174 -8.57 -12.76 -10.47
N PHE A 175 -8.87 -13.55 -9.44
CA PHE A 175 -9.78 -14.68 -9.57
C PHE A 175 -11.20 -14.26 -9.96
N ASN A 176 -11.70 -13.16 -9.39
CA ASN A 176 -13.07 -12.70 -9.66
C ASN A 176 -13.22 -12.10 -11.07
N ASN A 177 -12.22 -11.36 -11.56
CA ASN A 177 -12.33 -10.64 -12.84
C ASN A 177 -11.71 -11.39 -14.03
N PHE A 178 -10.78 -12.31 -13.78
CA PHE A 178 -10.10 -13.09 -14.81
C PHE A 178 -10.09 -14.60 -14.52
N PRO A 179 -11.25 -15.22 -14.19
CA PRO A 179 -11.32 -16.63 -13.74
C PRO A 179 -10.82 -17.64 -14.79
N GLN A 180 -10.81 -17.28 -16.07
CA GLN A 180 -10.29 -18.12 -17.15
C GLN A 180 -8.78 -17.95 -17.38
N LYS A 181 -8.19 -16.85 -16.91
CA LYS A 181 -6.75 -16.57 -17.08
C LYS A 181 -5.93 -16.95 -15.85
N VAL A 182 -6.52 -16.89 -14.65
CA VAL A 182 -5.82 -17.15 -13.38
C VAL A 182 -6.54 -18.24 -12.61
N LYS A 183 -5.88 -19.40 -12.49
CA LYS A 183 -6.39 -20.56 -11.71
C LYS A 183 -5.60 -20.79 -10.42
N ASN A 184 -4.29 -20.60 -10.50
CA ASN A 184 -3.36 -20.78 -9.38
C ASN A 184 -2.47 -19.55 -9.27
N VAL A 185 -2.07 -19.22 -8.04
CA VAL A 185 -1.12 -18.15 -7.74
C VAL A 185 -0.09 -18.70 -6.76
N ILE A 186 1.19 -18.45 -7.02
CA ILE A 186 2.28 -18.70 -6.09
C ILE A 186 2.76 -17.35 -5.58
N ILE A 187 2.85 -17.21 -4.26
CA ILE A 187 3.45 -16.04 -3.61
C ILE A 187 4.87 -16.44 -3.20
N LEU A 188 5.86 -15.70 -3.71
CA LEU A 188 7.25 -15.81 -3.28
C LEU A 188 7.57 -14.61 -2.39
N ASP A 189 7.70 -14.85 -1.09
CA ASP A 189 8.08 -13.84 -0.12
C ASP A 189 9.59 -13.94 0.15
N LEU A 190 10.32 -12.91 -0.25
CA LEU A 190 11.77 -12.80 -0.09
C LEU A 190 12.15 -11.79 1.01
N ASP A 191 11.18 -11.30 1.79
CA ASP A 191 11.46 -10.43 2.92
C ASP A 191 12.23 -11.20 4.01
N ALA A 192 13.24 -10.57 4.58
CA ALA A 192 14.03 -11.12 5.69
C ALA A 192 13.19 -11.24 6.98
N HIS A 193 12.11 -10.46 7.10
CA HIS A 193 11.14 -10.55 8.19
C HIS A 193 10.12 -11.65 7.87
N GLN A 194 10.36 -12.87 8.36
CA GLN A 194 9.45 -13.99 8.17
C GLN A 194 8.07 -13.75 8.82
N VAL A 195 7.01 -13.93 8.03
CA VAL A 195 5.63 -14.03 8.52
C VAL A 195 5.15 -15.47 8.46
N ARG A 196 4.60 -15.98 9.56
CA ARG A 196 3.74 -17.17 9.55
C ARG A 196 2.41 -16.78 8.89
N PHE A 197 2.13 -17.31 7.70
CA PHE A 197 0.79 -17.22 7.11
C PHE A 197 -0.24 -17.84 8.09
N PRO A 198 -1.34 -17.16 8.44
CA PRO A 198 -2.41 -17.81 9.18
C PRO A 198 -3.09 -18.83 8.27
N SER A 199 -3.09 -20.08 8.74
CA SER A 199 -3.86 -21.22 8.21
C SER A 199 -5.35 -20.94 8.16
#